data_AF-A0A6A3PL61-F1
#
_entry.id   AF-A0A6A3PL61-F1
#
_cell.length_a   1.000
_cell.length_b   1.000
_cell.length_c   1.000
_cell.angle_alpha   90.00
_cell.angle_beta   90.00
_cell.angle_gamma   90.00
#
_symmetry.space_group_name_H-M   'P 1'
#
loop_
_entity.id
_entity.type
_entity.pdbx_description
1 polymer ?
#
loop_
_entity_poly.entity_id
_entity_poly.type
_entity_poly.pdbx_seq_one_letter_code
_entity_poly.pdbx_strand_id
1 'polypeptide(L)'
;MYNVDDGLLNPNAQVSGSVDALKKHILNGMIVNLRDEMTLSQNEMAAELEACGKYMAEGVSVEEKIEALASHYAAQRIKSVKALVPPNYWVGPAHLKGMAIHARETVYVLDVHRDNIAWMQEYANQDMTLPSGDTVESGTVRTMTTSRAMKLLKELISGGVLPVVMILNWQEPGNHFQAVTYDTE
;
A
#
# COMPACT_ATOMS: atom_id res chain seq x y z
N MET A 1 -0.52 -13.69 -7.83
CA MET A 1 -1.93 -13.82 -7.40
C MET A 1 -2.73 -14.03 -8.69
N TYR A 2 -3.38 -15.20 -8.85
CA TYR A 2 -4.14 -15.52 -10.07
C TYR A 2 -5.58 -15.07 -9.87
N ASN A 3 -5.85 -13.80 -10.19
CA ASN A 3 -7.15 -13.16 -9.96
C ASN A 3 -8.23 -13.64 -10.94
N VAL A 4 -7.94 -14.66 -11.74
CA VAL A 4 -8.75 -15.09 -12.88
C VAL A 4 -9.97 -15.89 -12.42
N ASP A 5 -9.84 -16.70 -11.37
CA ASP A 5 -10.87 -17.70 -11.03
C ASP A 5 -11.82 -17.27 -9.89
N ASP A 6 -11.38 -16.43 -8.95
CA ASP A 6 -12.09 -16.27 -7.66
C ASP A 6 -12.90 -14.97 -7.50
N GLY A 7 -12.76 -14.00 -8.41
CA GLY A 7 -13.48 -12.71 -8.34
C GLY A 7 -13.37 -12.01 -6.97
N LEU A 8 -14.39 -11.23 -6.59
CA LEU A 8 -14.50 -10.65 -5.24
C LEU A 8 -14.98 -11.71 -4.24
N LEU A 9 -14.13 -12.03 -3.26
CA LEU A 9 -14.50 -12.94 -2.18
C LEU A 9 -15.51 -12.30 -1.23
N ASN A 10 -16.65 -12.98 -1.02
CA ASN A 10 -17.64 -12.55 -0.04
C ASN A 10 -17.05 -12.54 1.39
N PRO A 11 -17.22 -11.46 2.18
CA PRO A 11 -16.61 -11.30 3.51
C PRO A 11 -17.34 -12.11 4.59
N ASN A 12 -17.43 -13.43 4.40
CA ASN A 12 -17.86 -14.38 5.41
C ASN A 12 -16.79 -14.52 6.51
N ALA A 13 -17.09 -15.29 7.56
CA ALA A 13 -16.20 -15.43 8.71
C ALA A 13 -14.83 -16.01 8.35
N GLN A 14 -14.78 -16.98 7.42
CA GLN A 14 -13.53 -17.60 6.97
C GLN A 14 -12.69 -16.61 6.16
N VAL A 15 -13.28 -15.96 5.15
CA VAL A 15 -12.60 -14.95 4.33
C VAL A 15 -12.07 -13.81 5.21
N SER A 16 -12.90 -13.32 6.13
CA SER A 16 -12.49 -12.24 7.05
C SER A 16 -11.34 -12.67 7.96
N GLY A 17 -11.36 -13.91 8.46
CA GLY A 17 -10.27 -14.47 9.26
C GLY A 17 -8.96 -14.59 8.48
N SER A 18 -9.02 -15.07 7.23
CA SER A 18 -7.86 -15.16 6.33
C SER A 18 -7.29 -13.79 5.99
N VAL A 19 -8.13 -12.80 5.70
CA VAL A 19 -7.69 -11.43 5.41
C VAL A 19 -7.11 -10.77 6.68
N ASP A 20 -7.69 -11.02 7.86
CA ASP A 20 -7.10 -10.57 9.12
C ASP A 20 -5.72 -11.17 9.38
N ALA A 21 -5.49 -12.43 9.01
CA ALA A 21 -4.18 -13.05 9.08
C ALA A 21 -3.19 -12.44 8.08
N LEU A 22 -3.59 -12.27 6.81
CA LEU A 22 -2.76 -11.63 5.78
C LEU A 22 -2.36 -10.20 6.19
N LYS A 23 -3.31 -9.39 6.65
CA LYS A 23 -3.04 -8.05 7.17
C LYS A 23 -2.01 -8.05 8.29
N LYS A 24 -2.06 -9.03 9.21
CA LYS A 24 -1.06 -9.17 10.27
C LYS A 24 0.33 -9.46 9.73
N HIS A 25 0.46 -10.32 8.70
CA HIS A 25 1.73 -10.59 8.07
C HIS A 25 2.33 -9.34 7.41
N ILE A 26 1.52 -8.60 6.66
CA ILE A 26 1.96 -7.36 6.01
C ILE A 26 2.41 -6.32 7.06
N LEU A 27 1.59 -6.06 8.08
CA LEU A 27 1.92 -5.07 9.12
C LEU A 27 3.14 -5.49 9.95
N ASN A 28 3.35 -6.79 10.19
CA ASN A 28 4.58 -7.26 10.84
C ASN A 28 5.81 -6.96 9.98
N GLY A 29 5.75 -7.20 8.67
CA GLY A 29 6.82 -6.84 7.75
C GLY A 29 7.11 -5.33 7.74
N MET A 30 6.05 -4.52 7.69
CA MET A 30 6.17 -3.06 7.75
C MET A 30 6.84 -2.59 9.04
N ILE A 31 6.49 -3.16 10.21
CA ILE A 31 7.10 -2.81 11.50
C ILE A 31 8.59 -3.20 11.53
N VAL A 32 8.95 -4.38 11.01
CA VAL A 32 10.33 -4.88 11.00
C VAL A 32 11.21 -3.99 10.11
N ASN A 33 10.74 -3.63 8.92
CA ASN A 33 11.51 -2.84 7.95
C ASN A 33 11.40 -1.32 8.17
N LEU A 34 10.61 -0.89 9.17
CA LEU A 34 10.26 0.53 9.34
C LEU A 34 11.49 1.42 9.45
N ARG A 35 12.50 1.01 10.23
CA ARG A 35 13.71 1.81 10.41
C ARG A 35 14.45 2.04 9.09
N ASP A 36 14.55 1.01 8.27
CA ASP A 36 15.29 1.04 7.01
C ASP A 36 14.54 1.89 5.97
N GLU A 37 13.23 1.66 5.81
CA GLU A 37 12.33 2.47 4.96
C GLU A 37 12.40 3.96 5.31
N MET A 38 12.35 4.26 6.60
CA MET A 38 12.40 5.63 7.11
C MET A 38 13.76 6.30 6.93
N THR A 39 14.84 5.53 6.92
CA THR A 39 16.19 6.01 6.61
C THR A 39 16.32 6.33 5.12
N LEU A 40 15.64 5.58 4.26
CA LEU A 40 15.63 5.77 2.81
C LEU A 40 14.82 7.00 2.36
N SER A 41 13.76 7.39 3.09
CA SER A 41 12.92 8.54 2.70
C SER A 41 12.26 9.28 3.87
N GLN A 42 12.83 10.44 4.24
CA GLN A 42 12.25 11.31 5.28
C GLN A 42 10.94 11.99 4.86
N ASN A 43 10.75 12.25 3.57
CA ASN A 43 9.51 12.85 3.07
C ASN A 43 8.34 11.86 3.17
N GLU A 44 8.59 10.57 2.87
CA GLU A 44 7.57 9.53 3.05
C GLU A 44 7.23 9.31 4.52
N MET A 45 8.22 9.40 5.42
CA MET A 45 7.96 9.38 6.87
C MET A 45 6.99 10.49 7.30
N ALA A 46 7.23 11.72 6.83
CA ALA A 46 6.37 12.85 7.19
C ALA A 46 4.94 12.67 6.68
N ALA A 47 4.79 12.25 5.42
CA ALA A 47 3.49 11.97 4.83
C ALA A 47 2.74 10.84 5.57
N GLU A 48 3.46 9.79 5.97
CA GLU A 48 2.86 8.66 6.68
C GLU A 48 2.45 9.02 8.12
N LEU A 49 3.25 9.84 8.82
CA LEU A 49 2.88 10.38 10.14
C LEU A 49 1.59 11.20 10.04
N GLU A 50 1.49 12.07 9.03
CA GLU A 50 0.28 12.86 8.79
C GLU A 50 -0.94 11.96 8.51
N ALA A 51 -0.79 10.98 7.63
CA ALA A 51 -1.85 10.01 7.31
C ALA A 51 -2.30 9.20 8.55
N CYS A 52 -1.37 8.86 9.44
CA CYS A 52 -1.66 8.19 10.70
C CYS A 52 -2.28 9.11 11.78
N GLY A 53 -2.42 10.42 11.50
CA GLY A 53 -2.88 11.43 12.46
C GLY A 53 -1.88 11.68 13.59
N LYS A 54 -0.58 11.52 13.31
CA LYS A 54 0.54 11.66 14.25
C LYS A 54 1.26 12.98 14.02
N TYR A 55 0.67 14.06 14.53
CA TYR A 55 1.29 15.38 14.50
C TYR A 55 2.40 15.47 15.53
N MET A 56 3.64 15.65 15.06
CA MET A 56 4.84 15.74 15.89
C MET A 56 5.31 17.19 15.96
N ALA A 57 5.82 17.61 17.12
CA ALA A 57 6.44 18.92 17.28
C ALA A 57 7.71 19.03 16.42
N GLU A 58 8.12 20.27 16.12
CA GLU A 58 9.42 20.52 15.50
C GLU A 58 10.56 20.01 16.41
N GLY A 59 11.59 19.41 15.80
CA GLY A 59 12.76 18.91 16.53
C GLY A 59 12.63 17.52 17.16
N VAL A 60 11.47 16.85 17.04
CA VAL A 60 11.31 15.43 17.45
C VAL A 60 12.28 14.53 16.70
N SER A 61 12.92 13.61 17.43
CA SER A 61 13.92 12.70 16.88
C SER A 61 13.33 11.72 15.85
N VAL A 62 14.18 11.13 15.01
CA VAL A 62 13.76 10.11 14.04
C VAL A 62 13.26 8.85 14.77
N GLU A 63 13.90 8.49 15.89
CA GLU A 63 13.54 7.36 16.73
C GLU A 63 12.12 7.49 17.29
N GLU A 64 11.76 8.67 17.82
CA GLU A 64 10.41 8.93 18.34
C GLU A 64 9.35 8.88 17.22
N LYS A 65 9.68 9.34 16.01
CA LYS A 65 8.81 9.23 14.84
C LYS A 65 8.58 7.78 14.43
N ILE A 66 9.64 6.98 14.40
CA ILE A 66 9.57 5.53 14.12
C ILE A 66 8.72 4.82 15.18
N GLU A 67 8.91 5.14 16.47
CA GLU A 67 8.12 4.56 17.56
C GLU A 67 6.62 4.90 17.43
N ALA A 68 6.29 6.14 17.06
CA ALA A 68 4.91 6.55 16.85
C ALA A 68 4.22 5.80 15.71
N LEU A 69 4.93 5.57 14.60
CA LEU A 69 4.44 4.78 13.46
C LEU A 69 4.34 3.29 13.82
N ALA A 70 5.36 2.71 14.46
CA ALA A 70 5.34 1.32 14.90
C ALA A 70 4.17 1.04 15.85
N SER A 71 3.92 1.96 16.79
CA SER A 71 2.78 1.89 17.71
C SER A 71 1.44 1.98 16.98
N HIS A 72 1.34 2.83 15.95
CA HIS A 72 0.14 2.93 15.12
C HIS A 72 -0.12 1.61 14.38
N TYR A 73 0.88 1.05 13.69
CA TYR A 73 0.75 -0.22 12.98
C TYR A 73 0.45 -1.39 13.91
N ALA A 74 1.07 -1.44 15.10
CA ALA A 74 0.75 -2.45 16.11
C ALA A 74 -0.71 -2.36 16.57
N ALA A 75 -1.23 -1.14 16.75
CA ALA A 75 -2.63 -0.91 17.09
C ALA A 75 -3.60 -1.23 15.94
N GLN A 76 -3.19 -1.04 14.69
CA GLN A 76 -3.95 -1.41 13.49
C GLN A 76 -3.99 -2.93 13.30
N ARG A 77 -2.88 -3.63 13.57
CA ARG A 77 -2.70 -5.08 13.42
C ARG A 77 -3.74 -5.92 14.16
N ILE A 78 -4.19 -5.44 15.32
CA ILE A 78 -5.15 -6.18 16.17
C ILE A 78 -6.62 -5.88 15.83
N LYS A 79 -6.91 -4.86 15.01
CA LYS A 79 -8.29 -4.55 14.60
C LYS A 79 -8.73 -5.55 13.55
N SER A 80 -10.00 -5.94 13.52
CA SER A 80 -10.52 -6.78 12.42
C SER A 80 -10.69 -5.94 11.15
N VAL A 81 -10.57 -6.55 9.97
CA VAL A 81 -10.93 -5.92 8.69
C VAL A 81 -12.41 -5.55 8.59
N LYS A 82 -13.26 -6.11 9.47
CA LYS A 82 -14.67 -5.73 9.58
C LYS A 82 -14.92 -4.60 10.58
N ALA A 83 -13.90 -4.17 11.32
CA ALA A 83 -14.07 -3.13 12.33
C ALA A 83 -14.29 -1.77 11.66
N LEU A 84 -15.24 -1.00 12.20
CA LEU A 84 -15.33 0.42 11.88
C LEU A 84 -14.16 1.14 12.56
N VAL A 85 -13.32 1.78 11.76
CA VAL A 85 -12.13 2.49 12.23
C VAL A 85 -12.11 3.91 11.66
N PRO A 86 -11.51 4.88 12.36
CA PRO A 86 -11.33 6.21 11.82
C PRO A 86 -10.42 6.21 10.57
N PRO A 87 -10.49 7.24 9.71
CA PRO A 87 -9.74 7.28 8.43
C PRO A 87 -8.23 7.13 8.57
N ASN A 88 -7.64 7.56 9.68
CA ASN A 88 -6.21 7.41 9.92
C ASN A 88 -5.75 5.96 10.15
N TYR A 89 -6.68 4.99 10.20
CA TYR A 89 -6.39 3.55 10.20
C TYR A 89 -6.75 2.87 8.88
N TRP A 90 -7.18 3.64 7.86
CA TRP A 90 -7.41 3.09 6.53
C TRP A 90 -6.09 2.70 5.87
N VAL A 91 -6.20 1.84 4.84
CA VAL A 91 -5.05 1.44 4.03
C VAL A 91 -4.55 2.66 3.25
N GLY A 92 -3.25 2.94 3.35
CA GLY A 92 -2.55 4.03 2.69
C GLY A 92 -1.41 3.54 1.78
N PRO A 93 -0.63 4.46 1.20
CA PRO A 93 0.53 4.13 0.35
C PRO A 93 1.55 3.20 1.03
N ALA A 94 1.85 3.40 2.32
CA ALA A 94 2.78 2.52 3.05
C ALA A 94 2.29 1.07 3.13
N HIS A 95 0.98 0.85 3.28
CA HIS A 95 0.39 -0.49 3.25
C HIS A 95 0.50 -1.12 1.86
N LEU A 96 0.29 -0.36 0.78
CA LEU A 96 0.45 -0.86 -0.58
C LEU A 96 1.90 -1.26 -0.88
N LYS A 97 2.89 -0.48 -0.39
CA LYS A 97 4.31 -0.89 -0.42
C LYS A 97 4.51 -2.19 0.35
N GLY A 98 4.00 -2.29 1.58
CA GLY A 98 4.07 -3.49 2.39
C GLY A 98 3.43 -4.71 1.72
N MET A 99 2.31 -4.51 1.01
CA MET A 99 1.65 -5.54 0.21
C MET A 99 2.52 -5.99 -0.97
N ALA A 100 3.10 -5.05 -1.72
CA ALA A 100 3.96 -5.36 -2.86
C ALA A 100 5.22 -6.15 -2.43
N ILE A 101 5.85 -5.75 -1.32
CA ILE A 101 6.96 -6.49 -0.68
C ILE A 101 6.50 -7.89 -0.27
N HIS A 102 5.40 -8.00 0.46
CA HIS A 102 4.91 -9.28 0.97
C HIS A 102 4.56 -10.26 -0.16
N ALA A 103 3.88 -9.78 -1.20
CA ALA A 103 3.46 -10.59 -2.34
C ALA A 103 4.60 -10.87 -3.33
N ARG A 104 5.68 -10.06 -3.30
CA ARG A 104 6.71 -9.99 -4.35
C ARG A 104 6.10 -9.76 -5.74
N GLU A 105 5.06 -8.95 -5.77
CA GLU A 105 4.28 -8.62 -6.96
C GLU A 105 4.00 -7.12 -6.99
N THR A 106 3.98 -6.57 -8.19
CA THR A 106 3.65 -5.16 -8.39
C THR A 106 2.15 -4.92 -8.18
N VAL A 107 1.82 -3.92 -7.37
CA VAL A 107 0.46 -3.41 -7.21
C VAL A 107 0.34 -2.10 -7.99
N TYR A 108 -0.59 -2.03 -8.93
CA TYR A 108 -0.86 -0.81 -9.68
C TYR A 108 -2.02 -0.04 -9.05
N VAL A 109 -1.92 1.28 -9.01
CA VAL A 109 -3.00 2.16 -8.54
C VAL A 109 -3.37 3.14 -9.65
N LEU A 110 -4.65 3.20 -10.01
CA LEU A 110 -5.22 4.32 -10.75
C LEU A 110 -5.62 5.40 -9.76
N ASP A 111 -4.82 6.45 -9.70
CA ASP A 111 -5.02 7.62 -8.85
C ASP A 111 -5.84 8.66 -9.60
N VAL A 112 -7.13 8.75 -9.28
CA VAL A 112 -8.13 9.56 -9.99
C VAL A 112 -8.39 10.83 -9.21
N HIS A 113 -7.86 11.94 -9.72
CA HIS A 113 -8.00 13.25 -9.12
C HIS A 113 -9.39 13.87 -9.38
N ARG A 114 -9.74 14.92 -8.62
CA ARG A 114 -11.08 15.56 -8.61
C ARG A 114 -11.54 16.12 -9.97
N ASP A 115 -10.60 16.44 -10.85
CA ASP A 115 -10.82 16.92 -12.21
C ASP A 115 -10.92 15.77 -13.24
N ASN A 116 -11.07 14.53 -12.77
CA ASN A 116 -11.08 13.30 -13.55
C ASN A 116 -9.78 13.04 -14.32
N ILE A 117 -8.67 13.65 -13.89
CA ILE A 117 -7.35 13.29 -14.39
C ILE A 117 -6.87 12.08 -13.59
N ALA A 118 -6.58 10.99 -14.30
CA ALA A 118 -6.06 9.76 -13.71
C ALA A 118 -4.59 9.53 -14.05
N TRP A 119 -3.82 9.15 -13.05
CA TRP A 119 -2.41 8.77 -13.17
C TRP A 119 -2.27 7.34 -12.67
N MET A 120 -1.39 6.56 -13.28
CA MET A 120 -1.08 5.23 -12.75
C MET A 120 0.14 5.33 -11.85
N GLN A 121 0.07 4.75 -10.66
CA GLN A 121 1.20 4.54 -9.77
C GLN A 121 1.56 3.06 -9.74
N GLU A 122 2.85 2.78 -9.66
CA GLU A 122 3.43 1.44 -9.57
C GLU A 122 4.03 1.27 -8.17
N TYR A 123 3.49 0.35 -7.39
CA TYR A 123 4.04 -0.07 -6.09
C TYR A 123 4.75 -1.41 -6.28
N ALA A 124 6.05 -1.45 -6.02
CA ALA A 124 6.88 -2.63 -6.26
C ALA A 124 7.90 -2.82 -5.14
N ASN A 125 8.44 -4.03 -5.03
CA ASN A 125 9.60 -4.29 -4.20
C ASN A 125 10.90 -4.03 -4.99
N GLN A 126 11.92 -3.56 -4.30
CA GLN A 126 13.24 -3.30 -4.88
C GLN A 126 14.31 -3.44 -3.80
N ASP A 127 15.45 -4.04 -4.14
CA ASP A 127 16.64 -3.98 -3.30
C ASP A 127 17.24 -2.57 -3.33
N MET A 128 17.43 -1.98 -2.15
CA MET A 128 18.00 -0.65 -1.98
C MET A 128 19.23 -0.69 -1.06
N THR A 129 20.24 0.12 -1.38
CA THR A 129 21.45 0.24 -0.57
C THR A 129 21.27 1.37 0.44
N LEU A 130 21.40 1.03 1.73
CA LEU A 130 21.39 1.98 2.83
C LEU A 130 22.68 2.83 2.85
N PRO A 131 22.69 3.98 3.55
CA PRO A 131 23.91 4.76 3.76
C PRO A 131 25.06 3.99 4.43
N SER A 132 24.75 2.92 5.18
CA SER A 132 25.74 2.02 5.77
C SER A 132 26.46 1.14 4.74
N GLY A 133 25.91 1.01 3.52
CA GLY A 133 26.36 0.07 2.49
C GLY A 133 25.60 -1.26 2.49
N ASP A 134 24.75 -1.52 3.49
CA ASP A 134 23.92 -2.71 3.53
C ASP A 134 22.82 -2.65 2.47
N THR A 135 22.43 -3.81 1.94
CA THR A 135 21.30 -3.93 1.01
C THR A 135 20.09 -4.46 1.73
N VAL A 136 18.96 -3.77 1.57
CA VAL A 136 17.67 -4.10 2.18
C VAL A 136 16.57 -4.17 1.13
N GLU A 137 15.59 -5.05 1.34
CA GLU A 137 14.39 -5.09 0.51
C GLU A 137 13.46 -3.94 0.94
N SER A 138 13.16 -3.03 0.01
CA SER A 138 12.36 -1.84 0.24
C SER A 138 11.23 -1.71 -0.79
N GLY A 139 10.17 -1.02 -0.41
CA GLY A 139 9.06 -0.71 -1.30
C GLY A 139 9.30 0.59 -2.06
N THR A 140 8.89 0.63 -3.32
CA THR A 140 8.93 1.85 -4.14
C THR A 140 7.54 2.23 -4.61
N VAL A 141 7.32 3.53 -4.80
CA VAL A 141 6.16 4.06 -5.52
C VAL A 141 6.65 4.93 -6.67
N ARG A 142 6.15 4.67 -7.88
CA ARG A 142 6.53 5.43 -9.08
C ARG A 142 5.30 5.83 -9.89
N THR A 143 5.19 7.11 -10.21
CA THR A 143 4.15 7.59 -11.12
C THR A 143 4.50 7.26 -12.57
N MET A 144 3.51 6.81 -13.34
CA MET A 144 3.61 6.42 -14.73
C MET A 144 2.76 7.34 -15.60
N THR A 145 3.30 7.74 -16.75
CA THR A 145 2.53 8.50 -17.75
C THR A 145 1.40 7.64 -18.30
N THR A 146 0.28 8.26 -18.68
CA THR A 146 -0.89 7.58 -19.24
C THR A 146 -0.53 6.69 -20.44
N SER A 147 0.33 7.18 -21.35
CA SER A 147 0.74 6.41 -22.54
C SER A 147 1.50 5.14 -22.18
N ARG A 148 2.41 5.20 -21.20
CA ARG A 148 3.17 4.05 -20.73
C ARG A 148 2.28 3.08 -19.95
N ALA A 149 1.38 3.59 -19.11
CA ALA A 149 0.42 2.80 -18.35
C ALA A 149 -0.49 1.98 -19.28
N MET A 150 -1.08 2.63 -20.29
CA MET A 150 -1.95 1.97 -21.27
C MET A 150 -1.21 0.91 -22.07
N LYS A 151 0.06 1.15 -22.45
CA LYS A 151 0.89 0.18 -23.15
C LYS A 151 1.15 -1.05 -22.26
N LEU A 152 1.57 -0.83 -21.02
CA LEU A 152 1.86 -1.90 -20.06
C LEU A 152 0.62 -2.78 -19.81
N LEU A 153 -0.53 -2.19 -19.50
CA LEU A 153 -1.76 -2.94 -19.24
C LEU A 153 -2.18 -3.78 -20.46
N LYS A 154 -2.07 -3.22 -21.68
CA LYS A 154 -2.35 -3.97 -22.92
C LYS A 154 -1.41 -5.16 -23.10
N GLU A 155 -0.10 -4.97 -22.85
CA GLU A 155 0.89 -6.03 -22.98
C GLU A 155 0.66 -7.14 -21.95
N LEU A 156 0.36 -6.79 -20.69
CA LEU A 156 0.04 -7.75 -19.63
C LEU A 156 -1.20 -8.58 -19.99
N ILE A 157 -2.30 -7.92 -20.34
CA ILE A 157 -3.57 -8.59 -20.69
C ILE A 157 -3.38 -9.47 -21.93
N SER A 158 -2.70 -8.97 -22.97
CA SER A 158 -2.42 -9.75 -24.18
C SER A 158 -1.52 -10.97 -23.90
N GLY A 159 -0.71 -10.90 -22.85
CA GLY A 159 0.10 -12.01 -22.35
C GLY A 159 -0.64 -12.96 -21.39
N GLY A 160 -1.94 -12.75 -21.16
CA GLY A 160 -2.74 -13.55 -20.22
C GLY A 160 -2.48 -13.23 -18.74
N VAL A 161 -1.86 -12.09 -18.44
CA VAL A 161 -1.58 -11.63 -17.07
C VAL A 161 -2.59 -10.55 -16.69
N LEU A 162 -3.36 -10.81 -15.63
CA LEU A 162 -4.25 -9.81 -15.03
C LEU A 162 -3.53 -9.15 -13.84
N PRO A 163 -3.04 -7.91 -13.98
CA PRO A 163 -2.35 -7.24 -12.89
C PRO A 163 -3.29 -6.95 -11.72
N VAL A 164 -2.72 -6.82 -10.51
CA VAL A 164 -3.49 -6.27 -9.38
C VAL A 164 -3.60 -4.76 -9.57
N VAL A 165 -4.83 -4.28 -9.81
CA VAL A 165 -5.12 -2.85 -9.97
C VAL A 165 -6.08 -2.39 -8.88
N MET A 166 -5.67 -1.34 -8.17
CA MET A 166 -6.51 -0.59 -7.23
C MET A 166 -6.90 0.75 -7.85
N ILE A 167 -8.02 1.33 -7.43
CA ILE A 167 -8.46 2.67 -7.77
C ILE A 167 -8.45 3.50 -6.49
N LEU A 168 -7.79 4.64 -6.51
CA LEU A 168 -7.89 5.67 -5.49
C LEU A 168 -8.66 6.84 -6.08
N ASN A 169 -9.92 7.01 -5.67
CA ASN A 169 -10.76 8.09 -6.16
C ASN A 169 -10.80 9.22 -5.12
N TRP A 170 -10.39 10.42 -5.53
CA TRP A 170 -10.36 11.56 -4.63
C TRP A 170 -11.75 12.17 -4.44
N GLN A 171 -12.41 11.88 -3.32
CA GLN A 171 -13.76 12.33 -2.98
C GLN A 171 -13.86 12.84 -1.54
N GLU A 172 -14.85 13.68 -1.24
CA GLU A 172 -15.19 14.02 0.15
C GLU A 172 -16.22 13.02 0.69
N PRO A 173 -16.09 12.49 1.93
CA PRO A 173 -15.23 12.93 3.05
C PRO A 173 -13.89 12.17 3.20
N GLY A 174 -13.42 11.42 2.21
CA GLY A 174 -12.13 10.73 2.27
C GLY A 174 -11.91 9.75 1.11
N ASN A 175 -10.65 9.42 0.85
CA ASN A 175 -10.25 8.55 -0.27
C ASN A 175 -9.95 7.16 0.28
N HIS A 176 -10.54 6.13 -0.31
CA HIS A 176 -10.26 4.74 0.03
C HIS A 176 -9.97 3.95 -1.23
N PHE A 177 -9.02 3.02 -1.15
CA PHE A 177 -8.70 2.15 -2.28
C PHE A 177 -9.85 1.20 -2.59
N GLN A 178 -10.14 1.04 -3.86
CA GLN A 178 -11.13 0.09 -4.39
C GLN A 178 -10.41 -0.87 -5.32
N ALA A 179 -10.58 -2.19 -5.13
CA ALA A 179 -9.98 -3.16 -6.04
C ALA A 179 -10.77 -3.20 -7.37
N VAL A 180 -10.07 -3.34 -8.49
CA VAL A 180 -10.69 -3.67 -9.77
C VAL A 180 -10.95 -5.18 -9.85
N THR A 181 -12.16 -5.53 -10.25
CA THR A 181 -12.51 -6.90 -10.65
C THR A 181 -12.48 -7.02 -12.15
N TYR A 182 -11.83 -8.08 -12.64
CA TYR A 182 -11.87 -8.45 -14.04
C TYR A 182 -13.08 -9.35 -14.26
N ASP A 183 -13.87 -9.06 -15.29
CA ASP A 183 -14.96 -9.94 -15.69
C ASP A 183 -14.37 -11.25 -16.24
N THR A 184 -14.95 -12.38 -15.83
CA THR A 184 -14.73 -13.65 -16.53
C THR A 184 -15.48 -13.56 -17.86
N GLU A 185 -14.77 -13.48 -18.98
CA GLU A 185 -15.36 -13.60 -20.32
C GLU A 185 -16.12 -14.92 -20.50
#